data_AF-A0A6I5CFB6-F1
#
_entry.id   AF-A0A6I5CFB6-F1
#
_cell.length_a   1.000
_cell.length_b   1.000
_cell.length_c   1.000
_cell.angle_alpha   90.00
_cell.angle_beta   90.00
_cell.angle_gamma   90.00
#
_symmetry.space_group_name_H-M   'P 1'
#
loop_
_entity.id
_entity.type
_entity.pdbx_description
1 polymer ?
#
loop_
_entity_poly.entity_id
_entity_poly.type
_entity_poly.pdbx_seq_one_letter_code
_entity_poly.pdbx_strand_id
1 'polypeptide(L)'
;MALDVDAIRARIPALKSGSARFDAPGGTQTPQPVIDAVAEALSRPLANRGRTTEGERNADGIVTRARGALADLLGADPRGVVFGRSATQLTYDLSRTLARTWGPGDEVVVTRLDHDSN
;
A
#
# COMPACT_ATOMS: atom_id res chain seq x y z
N MET A 1 1.56 -26.35 8.43
CA MET A 1 2.52 -26.34 7.31
C MET A 1 3.72 -25.51 7.76
N ALA A 2 4.95 -26.01 7.59
CA ALA A 2 6.15 -25.24 7.93
C ALA A 2 6.42 -24.20 6.84
N LEU A 3 6.90 -23.02 7.24
CA LEU A 3 7.28 -21.95 6.32
C LEU A 3 8.64 -22.26 5.68
N ASP A 4 8.69 -22.28 4.36
CA ASP A 4 9.96 -22.42 3.62
C ASP A 4 10.63 -21.05 3.46
N VAL A 5 11.60 -20.77 4.34
CA VAL A 5 12.31 -19.49 4.39
C VAL A 5 13.23 -19.30 3.19
N ASP A 6 13.84 -20.38 2.69
CA ASP A 6 14.79 -20.31 1.58
C ASP A 6 14.06 -19.99 0.28
N ALA A 7 12.89 -20.59 0.06
CA ALA A 7 12.02 -20.25 -1.05
C ALA A 7 11.59 -18.77 -1.02
N ILE A 8 11.29 -18.21 0.16
CA ILE A 8 10.93 -16.79 0.32
C ILE A 8 12.13 -15.89 0.01
N ARG A 9 13.30 -16.21 0.58
CA ARG A 9 14.53 -15.43 0.36
C ARG A 9 14.94 -15.40 -1.11
N ALA A 10 14.77 -16.51 -1.83
CA ALA A 10 15.03 -16.59 -3.26
C ALA A 10 14.19 -15.58 -4.09
N ARG A 11 13.07 -15.11 -3.56
CA ARG A 11 12.19 -14.11 -4.20
C ARG A 11 12.58 -12.66 -3.91
N ILE A 12 13.62 -12.39 -3.12
CA ILE A 12 14.05 -11.03 -2.74
C ILE A 12 15.44 -10.75 -3.33
N PRO A 13 15.52 -10.09 -4.51
CA PRO A 13 16.79 -9.92 -5.23
C PRO A 13 17.87 -9.18 -4.44
N ALA A 14 17.48 -8.22 -3.60
CA ALA A 14 18.40 -7.43 -2.78
C ALA A 14 19.26 -8.28 -1.82
N LEU A 15 18.81 -9.49 -1.45
CA LEU A 15 19.57 -10.38 -0.58
C LEU A 15 20.82 -10.97 -1.26
N LYS A 16 20.90 -10.92 -2.60
CA LYS A 16 22.10 -11.30 -3.36
C LYS A 16 23.29 -10.38 -3.09
N SER A 17 23.08 -9.21 -2.46
CA SER A 17 24.17 -8.30 -2.09
C SER A 17 25.07 -8.86 -0.96
N GLY A 18 24.67 -9.96 -0.31
CA GLY A 18 25.46 -10.63 0.72
C GLY A 18 25.44 -9.98 2.11
N SER A 19 24.70 -8.88 2.28
CA SER A 19 24.56 -8.20 3.58
C SER A 19 23.28 -8.65 4.29
N ALA A 20 23.39 -8.92 5.60
CA ALA A 20 22.22 -9.11 6.45
C ALA A 20 21.51 -7.77 6.69
N ARG A 21 20.18 -7.76 6.58
CA ARG A 21 19.33 -6.57 6.71
C ARG A 21 18.52 -6.65 8.00
N PHE A 22 18.79 -5.77 8.95
CA PHE A 22 18.11 -5.69 10.25
C PHE A 22 17.39 -4.34 10.44
N ASP A 23 17.01 -3.70 9.34
CA ASP A 23 16.49 -2.34 9.22
C ASP A 23 15.06 -2.30 8.65
N ALA A 24 14.34 -3.42 8.69
CA ALA A 24 12.99 -3.54 8.13
C ALA A 24 11.98 -2.46 8.58
N PRO A 25 12.00 -1.96 9.84
CA PRO A 25 11.13 -0.84 10.24
C PRO A 25 11.37 0.45 9.44
N GLY A 26 12.57 0.67 8.90
CA GLY A 26 12.88 1.80 8.02
C GLY A 26 12.50 1.56 6.56
N GLY A 27 12.22 0.33 6.17
CA GLY A 27 11.82 -0.05 4.82
C GLY A 27 12.12 -1.52 4.50
N THR A 28 11.13 -2.23 3.97
CA THR A 28 11.31 -3.62 3.53
C THR A 28 11.96 -3.70 2.15
N GLN A 29 12.71 -4.78 1.90
CA GLN A 29 13.24 -5.08 0.57
C GLN A 29 12.13 -5.56 -0.37
N THR A 30 12.16 -5.13 -1.63
CA THR A 30 11.11 -5.43 -2.62
C THR A 30 11.26 -6.85 -3.20
N PRO A 31 10.22 -7.71 -3.11
CA PRO A 31 10.21 -9.00 -3.78
C PRO A 31 10.15 -8.88 -5.31
N GLN A 32 10.74 -9.83 -6.04
CA GLN A 32 10.76 -9.87 -7.51
C GLN A 32 9.36 -9.72 -8.14
N PRO A 33 8.29 -10.38 -7.65
CA PRO A 33 6.96 -10.23 -8.25
C PRO A 33 6.40 -8.81 -8.19
N VAL A 34 6.78 -8.03 -7.16
CA VAL A 34 6.38 -6.63 -7.05
C VAL A 34 7.14 -5.80 -8.08
N ILE A 35 8.43 -6.05 -8.26
CA ILE A 35 9.25 -5.42 -9.30
C ILE A 35 8.66 -5.70 -10.68
N ASP A 36 8.33 -6.96 -10.97
CA ASP A 36 7.76 -7.39 -12.24
C ASP A 36 6.40 -6.72 -12.51
N ALA A 37 5.51 -6.67 -11.50
CA ALA A 37 4.20 -6.04 -11.64
C ALA A 37 4.29 -4.53 -11.93
N VAL A 38 5.24 -3.83 -11.29
CA VAL A 38 5.49 -2.41 -11.57
C VAL A 38 6.05 -2.23 -12.97
N ALA A 39 7.02 -3.06 -13.37
CA ALA A 39 7.60 -3.02 -14.72
C ALA A 39 6.55 -3.32 -15.81
N GLU A 40 5.66 -4.29 -15.57
CA GLU A 40 4.55 -4.61 -16.47
C GLU A 40 3.58 -3.44 -16.61
N ALA A 41 3.19 -2.79 -15.51
CA ALA A 41 2.31 -1.64 -15.53
C ALA A 41 2.90 -0.47 -16.34
N LEU A 42 4.22 -0.23 -16.22
CA LEU A 42 4.91 0.87 -16.89
C LEU A 42 5.26 0.59 -18.36
N SER A 43 5.38 -0.68 -18.75
CA SER A 43 5.74 -1.08 -20.11
C SER A 43 4.56 -1.33 -21.04
N ARG A 44 3.33 -1.38 -20.50
CA ARG A 44 2.09 -1.55 -21.26
C ARG A 44 1.41 -0.21 -21.58
N PRO A 45 0.48 -0.16 -22.56
CA PRO A 45 -0.36 1.01 -22.75
C PRO A 45 -1.03 1.38 -21.42
N LEU A 46 -0.84 2.62 -21.00
CA LEU A 46 -1.32 3.16 -19.73
C LEU A 46 -1.82 4.58 -19.94
N ALA A 47 -3.01 4.87 -19.42
CA ALA A 47 -3.64 6.18 -19.47
C ALA A 47 -4.39 6.46 -18.17
N ASN A 48 -5.13 7.56 -18.11
CA ASN A 48 -6.11 7.76 -17.03
C ASN A 48 -7.11 6.60 -17.01
N ARG A 49 -7.65 6.27 -15.83
CA ARG A 49 -8.66 5.21 -15.71
C ARG A 49 -9.86 5.50 -16.61
N GLY A 50 -10.38 4.46 -17.26
CA GLY A 50 -11.57 4.54 -18.09
C GLY A 50 -11.93 3.19 -18.68
N ARG A 51 -12.73 3.19 -19.75
CA ARG A 51 -13.21 1.95 -20.40
C ARG A 51 -13.01 1.94 -21.91
N THR A 52 -12.57 3.05 -22.50
CA THR A 52 -12.57 3.29 -23.95
C THR A 52 -11.33 2.74 -24.61
N THR A 53 -10.16 3.24 -24.21
CA THR A 53 -8.88 2.82 -24.76
C THR A 53 -8.30 1.62 -24.01
N GLU A 54 -7.31 0.94 -24.61
CA GLU A 54 -6.59 -0.13 -23.92
C GLU A 54 -5.91 0.38 -22.65
N GLY A 55 -5.23 1.52 -22.73
CA GLY A 55 -4.54 2.12 -21.58
C GLY A 55 -5.48 2.50 -20.44
N GLU A 56 -6.68 2.98 -20.76
CA GLU A 56 -7.73 3.25 -19.79
C GLU A 56 -8.17 2.00 -19.02
N ARG A 57 -8.43 0.90 -19.73
CA ARG A 57 -8.84 -0.37 -19.12
C ARG A 57 -7.72 -1.01 -18.31
N ASN A 58 -6.48 -0.90 -18.77
CA ASN A 58 -5.31 -1.39 -18.05
C ASN A 58 -5.17 -0.66 -16.70
N ALA A 59 -5.24 0.68 -16.71
CA ALA A 59 -5.18 1.48 -15.50
C ALA A 59 -6.33 1.18 -14.53
N ASP A 60 -7.57 1.06 -15.05
CA ASP A 60 -8.73 0.73 -14.23
C ASP A 60 -8.63 -0.66 -13.60
N GLY A 61 -8.18 -1.65 -14.37
CA GLY A 61 -7.95 -3.01 -13.90
C GLY A 61 -6.90 -3.09 -12.80
N ILE A 62 -5.80 -2.34 -12.91
CA ILE A 62 -4.76 -2.28 -11.87
C ILE A 62 -5.36 -1.76 -10.56
N VAL A 63 -6.05 -0.62 -10.60
CA VAL A 63 -6.60 0.01 -9.39
C VAL A 63 -7.70 -0.85 -8.75
N THR A 64 -8.60 -1.41 -9.55
CA THR A 64 -9.69 -2.26 -9.04
C THR A 64 -9.16 -3.54 -8.39
N ARG A 65 -8.18 -4.22 -9.02
CA ARG A 65 -7.54 -5.39 -8.42
C ARG A 65 -6.75 -5.05 -7.16
N ALA A 66 -6.06 -3.91 -7.13
CA ALA A 66 -5.33 -3.47 -5.95
C ALA A 66 -6.26 -3.20 -4.75
N ARG A 67 -7.43 -2.59 -4.98
CA ARG A 67 -8.47 -2.44 -3.94
C ARG A 67 -8.99 -3.78 -3.45
N GLY A 68 -9.27 -4.72 -4.35
CA GLY A 68 -9.68 -6.08 -4.01
C GLY A 68 -8.65 -6.80 -3.15
N ALA A 69 -7.37 -6.79 -3.55
CA ALA A 69 -6.31 -7.47 -2.81
C ALA A 69 -6.11 -6.90 -1.39
N LEU A 70 -6.22 -5.58 -1.21
CA LEU A 70 -6.17 -4.97 0.12
C LEU A 70 -7.40 -5.29 0.96
N ALA A 71 -8.58 -5.33 0.35
CA ALA A 71 -9.80 -5.77 1.01
C ALA A 71 -9.69 -7.22 1.50
N ASP A 72 -9.15 -8.12 0.68
CA ASP A 72 -8.91 -9.52 1.06
C ASP A 72 -7.92 -9.61 2.24
N LEU A 73 -6.82 -8.84 2.20
CA LEU A 73 -5.83 -8.80 3.27
C LEU A 73 -6.39 -8.28 4.60
N LEU A 74 -7.24 -7.26 4.55
CA LEU A 74 -7.76 -6.54 5.72
C LEU A 74 -9.14 -7.06 6.19
N GLY A 75 -9.77 -7.97 5.44
CA GLY A 75 -11.15 -8.40 5.70
C GLY A 75 -12.18 -7.28 5.55
N ALA A 76 -12.00 -6.39 4.57
CA ALA A 76 -12.79 -5.16 4.38
C ALA A 76 -13.59 -5.14 3.07
N ASP A 77 -14.49 -4.16 2.90
CA ASP A 77 -15.12 -3.89 1.60
C ASP A 77 -14.15 -3.10 0.70
N PRO A 78 -13.90 -3.51 -0.56
CA PRO A 78 -12.96 -2.83 -1.47
C PRO A 78 -13.36 -1.37 -1.80
N ARG A 79 -14.63 -1.00 -1.63
CA ARG A 79 -15.09 0.39 -1.79
C ARG A 79 -14.57 1.28 -0.67
N GLY A 80 -14.29 0.73 0.51
CA GLY A 80 -13.70 1.43 1.66
C GLY A 80 -12.19 1.63 1.56
N VAL A 81 -11.50 0.98 0.61
CA VAL A 81 -10.05 1.11 0.45
C VAL A 81 -9.70 2.41 -0.27
N VAL A 82 -8.97 3.30 0.39
CA VAL A 82 -8.48 4.56 -0.19
C VAL A 82 -6.96 4.53 -0.32
N PHE A 83 -6.45 4.83 -1.52
CA PHE A 83 -5.02 4.98 -1.76
C PHE A 83 -4.59 6.43 -1.53
N GLY A 84 -3.47 6.60 -0.82
CA GLY A 84 -2.81 7.88 -0.63
C GLY A 84 -1.31 7.72 -0.70
N ARG A 85 -0.60 8.85 -0.63
CA ARG A 85 0.86 8.92 -0.80
C ARG A 85 1.64 8.15 0.28
N SER A 86 1.15 8.16 1.51
CA SER A 86 1.75 7.47 2.66
C SER A 86 0.73 7.34 3.80
N ALA A 87 1.04 6.52 4.81
CA ALA A 87 0.26 6.44 6.05
C ALA A 87 0.08 7.84 6.69
N THR A 88 1.16 8.60 6.85
CA THR A 88 1.13 9.97 7.39
C THR A 88 0.18 10.90 6.63
N GLN A 89 0.22 10.88 5.29
CA GLN A 89 -0.67 11.74 4.50
C GLN A 89 -2.14 11.34 4.71
N LEU A 90 -2.42 10.03 4.69
CA LEU A 90 -3.77 9.50 4.89
C LEU A 90 -4.30 9.85 6.29
N THR A 91 -3.47 9.76 7.34
CA THR A 91 -3.87 10.15 8.70
C THR A 91 -4.22 11.64 8.77
N TYR A 92 -3.41 12.51 8.15
CA TYR A 92 -3.75 13.94 8.11
C TYR A 92 -5.01 14.25 7.31
N ASP A 93 -5.22 13.59 6.18
CA ASP A 93 -6.42 13.81 5.37
C ASP A 93 -7.67 13.34 6.13
N LEU A 94 -7.58 12.21 6.84
CA LEU A 94 -8.65 11.71 7.70
C LEU A 94 -8.92 12.66 8.88
N SER A 95 -7.88 13.04 9.63
CA SER A 95 -8.05 13.89 10.82
C SER A 95 -8.62 15.26 10.46
N ARG A 96 -8.15 15.89 9.37
CA ARG A 96 -8.72 17.15 8.87
C ARG A 96 -10.17 17.00 8.41
N THR A 97 -10.52 15.86 7.82
CA THR A 97 -11.90 15.59 7.40
C THR A 97 -12.83 15.49 8.60
N LEU A 98 -12.43 14.76 9.64
CA LEU A 98 -13.18 14.63 10.89
C LEU A 98 -13.27 15.94 11.67
N ALA A 99 -12.17 16.69 11.75
CA ALA A 99 -12.08 17.94 12.50
C ALA A 99 -13.04 19.03 12.04
N ARG A 100 -13.58 18.94 10.82
CA ARG A 100 -14.58 19.88 10.30
C ARG A 100 -15.87 19.91 11.10
N THR A 101 -16.16 18.86 11.87
CA THR A 101 -17.39 18.76 12.67
C THR A 101 -17.14 18.85 14.17
N TRP A 102 -15.89 18.96 14.61
CA TRP A 102 -15.57 19.04 16.04
C TRP A 102 -15.93 20.41 16.61
N GLY A 103 -16.32 20.43 17.87
CA GLY A 103 -16.66 21.62 18.62
C GLY A 103 -16.07 21.65 20.03
N PRO A 104 -16.33 22.72 20.80
CA PRO A 104 -15.89 22.80 22.19
C PRO A 104 -16.44 21.62 23.02
N GLY A 105 -15.54 20.94 23.73
CA GLY A 105 -15.89 19.78 24.58
C GLY A 105 -15.68 18.42 23.91
N ASP A 106 -15.42 18.36 22.60
CA ASP A 106 -15.00 17.12 21.95
C ASP A 106 -13.56 16.75 22.37
N GLU A 107 -13.31 15.45 22.49
CA GLU A 107 -12.02 14.90 22.91
C GLU A 107 -11.44 13.99 21.83
N VAL A 108 -10.12 14.06 21.64
CA VAL A 108 -9.36 13.15 20.78
C VAL A 108 -8.43 12.33 21.66
N VAL A 109 -8.66 11.03 21.71
CA VAL A 109 -7.85 10.10 22.50
C VAL A 109 -6.75 9.51 21.61
N VAL A 110 -5.51 9.62 22.07
CA VAL A 110 -4.31 9.07 21.42
C VAL A 110 -3.48 8.27 22.41
N THR A 111 -2.47 7.54 21.93
CA THR A 111 -1.56 6.78 22.80
C THR A 111 -0.14 7.36 22.80
N ARG A 112 0.63 7.08 23.87
CA ARG A 112 2.06 7.43 23.94
C ARG A 112 2.97 6.52 23.13
N LEU A 113 2.44 5.41 22.63
CA LEU A 113 3.20 4.40 21.88
C LEU A 113 3.04 4.57 20.37
N ASP A 114 2.05 5.35 19.95
CA ASP A 114 1.83 5.67 18.55
C ASP A 114 3.01 6.43 17.96
N HIS A 115 3.25 6.19 16.67
CA HIS A 115 4.19 6.99 15.89
C HIS A 115 3.67 8.43 15.78
N ASP A 116 4.56 9.44 15.72
CA ASP A 116 4.22 10.88 15.63
C ASP A 116 3.25 11.26 14.48
N SER A 117 3.04 10.36 13.53
CA SER A 117 2.11 10.56 12.42
C SER A 117 0.67 10.13 12.70
N ASN A 118 0.41 9.51 13.85
CA ASN A 118 -0.92 9.12 14.34
C ASN A 118 -1.44 10.18 15.30
#